data_AF-A0A838TWZ7-F1
#
_entry.id   AF-A0A838TWZ7-F1
#
_cell.length_a   1.000
_cell.length_b   1.000
_cell.length_c   1.000
_cell.angle_alpha   90.00
_cell.angle_beta   90.00
_cell.angle_gamma   90.00
#
_symmetry.space_group_name_H-M   'P 1'
#
loop_
_entity.id
_entity.type
_entity.pdbx_description
1 polymer ?
#
loop_
_entity_poly.entity_id
_entity_poly.type
_entity_poly.pdbx_seq_one_letter_code
_entity_poly.pdbx_strand_id
1 'polypeptide(L)'
;MENFEQEIEVKGHLVDSSILTRIFDKIMDLKGDFTVAEFSIGKRKQDYSYARLLVRGNNKEHLSNILEFLFREGATSVSLDEVKCVASFKDMVLPDDFYSTTNNPTQIFFHGEWINVEYMMMDKCIVLDPDKKVAQCKINRDVKKGDLIITGERGIKIIPQERPREGVDIFQFMSSSSSSERPSQQIAKKVAFDLYKTKKEGGKIIVVSGPVIVHSGSSDILAKLIKYGYVNGILAGNALAVHDIENALLGTSLGMHIEDGTLAVRGHRNHMTIVNEVFKAGSIKSMVEKKILKGGIMYECIVHNVPFALCGSIR
;
A
#
# COMPACT_ATOMS: atom_id res chain seq x y z
N MET A 1 -6.41 -2.71 -45.71
CA MET A 1 -7.10 -2.50 -44.43
C MET A 1 -6.00 -2.36 -43.40
N GLU A 2 -5.94 -1.26 -42.66
CA GLU A 2 -4.98 -1.15 -41.56
C GLU A 2 -5.34 -2.22 -40.52
N ASN A 3 -4.45 -3.18 -40.30
CA ASN A 3 -4.63 -4.14 -39.22
C ASN A 3 -4.20 -3.44 -37.93
N PHE A 4 -5.17 -3.13 -37.07
CA PHE A 4 -4.90 -2.57 -35.74
C PHE A 4 -4.51 -3.72 -34.80
N GLU A 5 -3.27 -4.17 -34.93
CA GLU A 5 -2.73 -5.29 -34.15
C GLU A 5 -1.41 -4.92 -33.47
N GLN A 6 -1.19 -5.44 -32.27
CA GLN A 6 0.05 -5.27 -31.52
C GLN A 6 0.42 -6.56 -30.79
N GLU A 7 1.70 -6.93 -30.87
CA GLU A 7 2.24 -8.07 -30.15
C GLU A 7 2.67 -7.65 -28.74
N ILE A 8 2.22 -8.44 -27.76
CA ILE A 8 2.58 -8.31 -26.36
C ILE A 8 3.18 -9.61 -25.84
N GLU A 9 4.04 -9.49 -24.85
CA GLU A 9 4.57 -10.61 -24.08
C GLU A 9 4.23 -10.44 -22.61
N VAL A 10 4.08 -11.55 -21.91
CA VAL A 10 3.89 -11.58 -20.46
C VAL A 10 4.70 -12.74 -19.88
N LYS A 11 5.43 -12.46 -18.80
CA LYS A 11 6.29 -13.45 -18.13
C LYS A 11 6.04 -13.41 -16.63
N GLY A 12 5.87 -14.58 -16.04
CA GLY A 12 5.67 -14.75 -14.60
C GLY A 12 4.94 -16.05 -14.30
N HIS A 13 4.32 -16.16 -13.12
CA HIS A 13 3.46 -17.29 -12.81
C HIS A 13 2.05 -17.13 -13.40
N LEU A 14 1.98 -17.17 -14.74
CA LEU A 14 0.84 -16.75 -15.54
C LEU A 14 -0.47 -17.51 -15.25
N VAL A 15 -0.37 -18.82 -15.04
CA VAL A 15 -1.51 -19.72 -14.82
C VAL A 15 -1.97 -19.65 -13.36
N ASP A 16 -1.03 -19.87 -12.42
CA ASP A 16 -1.33 -19.94 -10.99
C ASP A 16 -1.86 -18.62 -10.41
N SER A 17 -1.32 -17.49 -10.88
CA SER A 17 -1.75 -16.15 -10.46
C SER A 17 -2.95 -15.63 -11.28
N SER A 18 -3.48 -16.46 -12.18
CA SER A 18 -4.57 -16.14 -13.11
C SER A 18 -4.31 -14.88 -13.96
N ILE A 19 -3.04 -14.49 -14.14
CA ILE A 19 -2.67 -13.30 -14.92
C ILE A 19 -3.13 -13.48 -16.37
N LEU A 20 -2.87 -14.66 -16.96
CA LEU A 20 -3.26 -14.93 -18.33
C LEU A 20 -4.79 -14.96 -18.50
N THR A 21 -5.51 -15.50 -17.51
CA THR A 21 -6.98 -15.49 -17.48
C THR A 21 -7.52 -14.07 -17.44
N ARG A 22 -7.00 -13.22 -16.54
CA ARG A 22 -7.40 -11.81 -16.46
C ARG A 22 -7.12 -11.05 -17.76
N ILE A 23 -5.98 -11.31 -18.40
CA ILE A 23 -5.65 -10.76 -19.72
C ILE A 23 -6.70 -11.16 -20.75
N PHE A 24 -7.02 -12.45 -20.88
CA PHE A 24 -8.02 -12.92 -21.84
C PHE A 24 -9.42 -12.37 -21.55
N ASP A 25 -9.85 -12.41 -20.29
CA ASP A 25 -11.14 -11.88 -19.87
C ASP A 25 -11.24 -10.39 -20.22
N LYS A 26 -10.19 -9.61 -20.00
CA LYS A 26 -10.18 -8.18 -20.35
C LYS A 26 -10.25 -7.91 -21.84
N ILE A 27 -9.56 -8.70 -22.66
CA ILE A 27 -9.66 -8.57 -24.13
C ILE A 27 -11.10 -8.86 -24.56
N MET A 28 -11.70 -9.93 -24.04
CA MET A 28 -13.08 -10.33 -24.38
C MET A 28 -14.14 -9.33 -23.87
N ASP A 29 -14.00 -8.83 -22.63
CA ASP A 29 -14.87 -7.81 -22.04
C ASP A 29 -14.91 -6.54 -22.88
N LEU A 30 -13.76 -6.14 -23.43
CA LEU A 30 -13.62 -4.98 -24.31
C LEU A 30 -13.99 -5.28 -25.77
N LYS A 31 -14.37 -6.52 -26.10
CA LYS A 31 -14.69 -6.97 -27.47
C LYS A 31 -13.50 -6.85 -28.43
N GLY A 32 -12.28 -7.04 -27.91
CA GLY A 32 -11.08 -7.26 -28.71
C GLY A 32 -10.94 -8.72 -29.14
N ASP A 33 -9.95 -8.98 -29.99
CA ASP A 33 -9.58 -10.32 -30.43
C ASP A 33 -8.09 -10.59 -30.12
N PHE A 34 -7.71 -11.86 -29.97
CA PHE A 34 -6.33 -12.22 -29.69
C PHE A 34 -5.92 -13.56 -30.33
N THR A 35 -4.64 -13.67 -30.67
CA THR A 35 -4.01 -14.92 -31.11
C THR A 35 -2.82 -15.22 -30.22
N VAL A 36 -2.76 -16.44 -29.69
CA VAL A 36 -1.59 -16.90 -28.92
C VAL A 36 -0.50 -17.32 -29.92
N ALA A 37 0.57 -16.53 -30.03
CA ALA A 37 1.69 -16.81 -30.92
C ALA A 37 2.66 -17.83 -30.29
N GLU A 38 2.90 -17.72 -28.99
CA GLU A 38 3.77 -18.61 -28.25
C GLU A 38 3.28 -18.76 -26.82
N PHE A 39 3.36 -19.98 -26.29
CA PHE A 39 3.09 -20.24 -24.89
C PHE A 39 4.04 -21.32 -24.37
N SER A 40 4.78 -20.99 -23.31
CA SER A 40 5.67 -21.91 -22.62
C SER A 40 5.30 -21.93 -21.14
N ILE A 41 4.99 -23.12 -20.64
CA ILE A 41 4.63 -23.32 -19.24
C ILE A 41 5.85 -23.73 -18.43
N GLY A 42 6.05 -23.06 -17.28
CA GLY A 42 7.04 -23.48 -16.29
C GLY A 42 6.80 -24.93 -15.85
N LYS A 43 7.84 -25.76 -15.84
CA LYS A 43 7.71 -27.21 -15.56
C LYS A 43 7.65 -27.52 -14.07
N ARG A 44 8.32 -26.71 -13.26
CA ARG A 44 8.36 -26.81 -11.80
C ARG A 44 7.61 -25.65 -11.19
N LYS A 45 7.29 -25.79 -9.89
CA LYS A 45 6.63 -24.74 -9.10
C LYS A 45 7.30 -23.39 -9.37
N GLN A 46 8.59 -23.22 -9.11
CA GLN A 46 9.27 -21.91 -9.23
C GLN A 46 9.60 -21.46 -10.65
N ASP A 47 9.28 -22.25 -11.68
CA ASP A 47 9.59 -21.86 -13.05
C ASP A 47 8.57 -20.83 -13.55
N TYR A 48 9.03 -19.76 -14.21
CA TYR A 48 8.15 -18.80 -14.87
C TYR A 48 7.57 -19.37 -16.16
N SER A 49 6.29 -19.07 -16.39
CA SER A 49 5.64 -19.25 -17.67
C SER A 49 5.80 -17.99 -18.52
N TYR A 50 5.71 -18.17 -19.83
CA TYR A 50 5.83 -17.11 -20.82
C TYR A 50 4.69 -17.25 -21.84
N ALA A 51 4.07 -16.13 -22.21
CA ALA A 51 3.07 -16.08 -23.27
C ALA A 51 3.33 -14.87 -24.16
N ARG A 52 3.18 -15.07 -25.47
CA ARG A 52 3.23 -14.02 -26.48
C ARG A 52 1.92 -14.01 -27.24
N LEU A 53 1.26 -12.86 -27.23
CA LEU A 53 -0.09 -12.68 -27.75
C LEU A 53 -0.09 -11.58 -28.81
N LEU A 54 -0.74 -11.82 -29.93
CA LEU A 54 -1.10 -10.81 -30.90
C LEU A 54 -2.51 -10.31 -30.57
N VAL A 55 -2.64 -9.06 -30.15
CA VAL A 55 -3.93 -8.45 -29.75
C VAL A 55 -4.43 -7.56 -30.87
N ARG A 56 -5.72 -7.66 -31.19
CA ARG A 56 -6.39 -6.94 -32.27
C ARG A 56 -7.52 -6.07 -31.76
N GLY A 57 -7.53 -4.81 -32.20
CA GLY A 57 -8.61 -3.87 -31.98
C GLY A 57 -9.37 -3.58 -33.28
N ASN A 58 -10.58 -3.05 -33.14
CA ASN A 58 -11.40 -2.62 -34.28
C ASN A 58 -10.88 -1.34 -34.94
N ASN A 59 -10.19 -0.51 -34.16
CA ASN A 59 -9.53 0.72 -34.59
C ASN A 59 -8.36 1.02 -33.62
N LYS A 60 -7.56 2.05 -33.92
CA LYS A 60 -6.38 2.43 -33.13
C LYS A 60 -6.71 2.81 -31.68
N GLU A 61 -7.79 3.55 -31.46
CA GLU A 61 -8.22 3.98 -30.12
C GLU A 61 -8.66 2.77 -29.29
N HIS A 62 -9.44 1.87 -29.90
CA HIS A 62 -9.89 0.65 -29.27
C HIS A 62 -8.72 -0.27 -28.90
N LEU A 63 -7.74 -0.46 -29.81
CA LEU A 63 -6.52 -1.21 -29.51
C LEU A 63 -5.75 -0.58 -28.35
N SER A 64 -5.60 0.76 -28.35
CA SER A 64 -4.92 1.49 -27.28
C SER A 64 -5.60 1.26 -25.92
N ASN A 65 -6.93 1.33 -25.88
CA ASN A 65 -7.71 1.08 -24.67
C ASN A 65 -7.50 -0.35 -24.15
N ILE A 66 -7.52 -1.36 -25.03
CA ILE A 66 -7.26 -2.75 -24.62
C ILE A 66 -5.86 -2.87 -24.02
N LEU A 67 -4.85 -2.37 -24.74
CA LEU A 67 -3.44 -2.48 -24.32
C LEU A 67 -3.17 -1.82 -22.97
N GLU A 68 -3.80 -0.69 -22.68
CA GLU A 68 -3.68 -0.01 -21.37
C GLU A 68 -4.06 -0.95 -20.21
N PHE A 69 -5.15 -1.71 -20.35
CA PHE A 69 -5.52 -2.71 -19.34
C PHE A 69 -4.53 -3.86 -19.26
N LEU A 70 -4.02 -4.33 -20.41
CA LEU A 70 -3.09 -5.46 -20.44
C LEU A 70 -1.74 -5.13 -19.80
N PHE A 71 -1.24 -3.91 -20.02
CA PHE A 71 0.00 -3.45 -19.38
C PHE A 71 -0.15 -3.33 -17.87
N ARG A 72 -1.34 -2.94 -17.38
CA ARG A 72 -1.66 -2.96 -15.94
C ARG A 72 -1.64 -4.35 -15.33
N GLU A 73 -1.96 -5.37 -16.12
CA GLU A 73 -1.88 -6.79 -15.73
C GLU A 73 -0.47 -7.39 -15.85
N GLY A 74 0.51 -6.60 -16.30
CA GLY A 74 1.92 -7.00 -16.40
C GLY A 74 2.35 -7.49 -17.78
N ALA A 75 1.51 -7.32 -18.81
CA ALA A 75 1.97 -7.47 -20.18
C ALA A 75 2.95 -6.35 -20.55
N THR A 76 3.83 -6.61 -21.51
CA THR A 76 4.75 -5.64 -22.09
C THR A 76 4.72 -5.76 -23.61
N SER A 77 5.04 -4.68 -24.32
CA SER A 77 5.20 -4.77 -25.77
C SER A 77 6.45 -5.59 -26.13
N VAL A 78 6.37 -6.38 -27.20
CA VAL A 78 7.52 -7.14 -27.73
C VAL A 78 8.58 -6.21 -28.33
N SER A 79 8.16 -5.07 -28.89
CA SER A 79 9.09 -3.99 -29.24
C SER A 79 9.51 -3.27 -27.96
N LEU A 80 10.80 -3.37 -27.62
CA LEU A 80 11.44 -2.60 -26.56
C LEU A 80 11.56 -1.13 -26.99
N ASP A 81 10.43 -0.42 -26.97
CA ASP A 81 10.39 1.02 -27.14
C ASP A 81 10.94 1.67 -25.87
N GLU A 82 11.87 2.62 -26.02
CA GLU A 82 12.31 3.45 -24.89
C GLU A 82 11.15 4.30 -24.37
N VAL A 83 11.16 4.53 -23.05
CA VAL A 83 10.20 5.44 -22.43
C VAL A 83 10.30 6.84 -23.03
N LYS A 84 9.14 7.45 -23.25
CA LYS A 84 9.08 8.87 -23.60
C LYS A 84 9.03 9.68 -22.33
N CYS A 85 9.75 10.78 -22.30
CA CYS A 85 9.67 11.74 -21.22
C CYS A 85 9.50 13.16 -21.76
N VAL A 86 8.73 13.96 -21.01
CA VAL A 86 8.49 15.37 -21.32
C VAL A 86 8.84 16.17 -20.08
N ALA A 87 9.59 17.26 -20.28
CA ALA A 87 9.93 18.17 -19.20
C ALA A 87 8.67 18.89 -18.69
N SER A 88 8.48 18.90 -17.37
CA SER A 88 7.44 19.72 -16.76
C SER A 88 7.68 21.20 -17.07
N PHE A 89 6.65 21.88 -17.59
CA PHE A 89 6.75 23.30 -17.95
C PHE A 89 6.62 24.24 -16.75
N LYS A 90 6.11 23.76 -15.61
CA LYS A 90 5.87 24.53 -14.39
C LYS A 90 5.86 23.63 -13.16
N ASP A 91 6.35 24.15 -12.03
CA ASP A 91 6.22 23.51 -10.72
C ASP A 91 4.79 23.01 -10.47
N MET A 92 4.71 21.78 -9.96
CA MET A 92 3.48 21.07 -9.64
C MET A 92 2.56 20.72 -10.82
N VAL A 93 3.02 20.85 -12.06
CA VAL A 93 2.24 20.55 -13.26
C VAL A 93 2.85 19.38 -14.02
N LEU A 94 2.00 18.42 -14.40
CA LEU A 94 2.36 17.25 -15.20
C LEU A 94 2.09 17.51 -16.69
N PRO A 95 2.83 16.90 -17.62
CA PRO A 95 2.46 16.82 -19.03
C PRO A 95 1.09 16.14 -19.21
N ASP A 96 0.36 16.46 -20.28
CA ASP A 96 -1.01 15.95 -20.50
C ASP A 96 -1.08 14.42 -20.56
N ASP A 97 -0.08 13.78 -21.20
CA ASP A 97 -0.01 12.33 -21.40
C ASP A 97 0.87 11.63 -20.35
N PHE A 98 0.92 12.14 -19.11
CA PHE A 98 1.76 11.53 -18.06
C PHE A 98 1.27 10.13 -17.69
N TYR A 99 2.22 9.23 -17.40
CA TYR A 99 1.88 7.91 -16.87
C TYR A 99 1.46 7.99 -15.39
N SER A 100 0.26 7.48 -15.08
CA SER A 100 -0.26 7.40 -13.71
C SER A 100 0.08 6.06 -13.08
N THR A 101 0.87 6.09 -12.00
CA THR A 101 1.40 4.87 -11.36
C THR A 101 0.34 4.02 -10.64
N THR A 102 0.65 2.73 -10.51
CA THR A 102 -0.07 1.78 -9.65
C THR A 102 0.69 1.54 -8.33
N ASN A 103 0.20 0.64 -7.47
CA ASN A 103 0.93 0.20 -6.27
C ASN A 103 1.93 -0.93 -6.54
N ASN A 104 1.96 -1.48 -7.75
CA ASN A 104 2.84 -2.60 -8.08
C ASN A 104 4.26 -2.10 -8.40
N PRO A 105 5.32 -2.89 -8.10
CA PRO A 105 6.66 -2.60 -8.58
C PRO A 105 6.66 -2.36 -10.09
N THR A 106 7.29 -1.29 -10.52
CA THR A 106 7.30 -0.85 -11.93
C THR A 106 8.74 -0.65 -12.38
N GLN A 107 9.04 -1.06 -13.60
CA GLN A 107 10.30 -0.82 -14.28
C GLN A 107 10.07 0.03 -15.52
N ILE A 108 11.06 0.84 -15.89
CA ILE A 108 11.07 1.60 -17.13
C ILE A 108 12.26 1.20 -18.00
N PHE A 109 12.09 1.16 -19.30
CA PHE A 109 13.13 0.85 -20.27
C PHE A 109 13.73 2.14 -20.83
N PHE A 110 14.98 2.43 -20.49
CA PHE A 110 15.67 3.65 -20.86
C PHE A 110 17.14 3.35 -21.20
N HIS A 111 17.61 3.82 -22.37
CA HIS A 111 18.99 3.59 -22.84
C HIS A 111 19.43 2.12 -22.82
N GLY A 112 18.54 1.24 -23.29
CA GLY A 112 18.81 -0.21 -23.40
C GLY A 112 18.71 -0.99 -22.09
N GLU A 113 18.34 -0.35 -20.97
CA GLU A 113 18.31 -0.98 -19.64
C GLU A 113 16.95 -0.82 -18.95
N TRP A 114 16.57 -1.82 -18.16
CA TRP A 114 15.40 -1.75 -17.28
C TRP A 114 15.80 -1.13 -15.93
N ILE A 115 15.24 0.03 -15.62
CA ILE A 115 15.46 0.78 -14.38
C ILE A 115 14.25 0.56 -13.46
N ASN A 116 14.51 0.16 -12.21
CA ASN A 116 13.45 0.06 -11.19
C ASN A 116 12.99 1.45 -10.76
N VAL A 117 11.68 1.66 -10.68
CA VAL A 117 11.11 2.89 -10.14
C VAL A 117 11.10 2.82 -8.61
N GLU A 118 11.72 3.82 -7.97
CA GLU A 118 11.78 3.92 -6.52
C GLU A 118 10.51 4.56 -5.94
N TYR A 119 10.23 4.26 -4.67
CA TYR A 119 9.14 4.85 -3.88
C TYR A 119 7.73 4.68 -4.48
N MET A 120 7.50 3.54 -5.15
CA MET A 120 6.23 3.22 -5.79
C MET A 120 5.03 3.44 -4.87
N MET A 121 4.03 4.11 -5.42
CA MET A 121 2.73 4.37 -4.83
C MET A 121 1.75 4.70 -5.96
N MET A 122 0.48 4.36 -5.81
CA MET A 122 -0.54 4.72 -6.78
C MET A 122 -0.77 6.24 -6.88
N ASP A 123 -1.36 6.65 -7.99
CA ASP A 123 -1.85 8.02 -8.26
C ASP A 123 -0.73 9.08 -8.23
N LYS A 124 0.42 8.73 -8.81
CA LYS A 124 1.61 9.59 -8.91
C LYS A 124 2.20 9.54 -10.32
N CYS A 125 3.19 10.39 -10.56
CA CYS A 125 3.97 10.40 -11.79
C CYS A 125 5.35 9.76 -11.56
N ILE A 126 6.03 9.38 -12.64
CA ILE A 126 7.42 8.91 -12.61
C ILE A 126 8.31 10.03 -13.16
N VAL A 127 9.28 10.47 -12.36
CA VAL A 127 10.33 11.39 -12.79
C VAL A 127 11.61 10.62 -13.05
N LEU A 128 12.21 10.83 -14.22
CA LEU A 128 13.47 10.24 -14.64
C LEU A 128 14.61 11.27 -14.51
N ASP A 129 15.67 10.90 -13.81
CA ASP A 129 16.97 11.57 -13.87
C ASP A 129 17.85 10.81 -14.87
N PRO A 130 18.01 11.32 -16.12
CA PRO A 130 18.72 10.62 -17.17
C PRO A 130 20.23 10.51 -16.90
N ASP A 131 20.81 11.49 -16.20
CA ASP A 131 22.24 11.52 -15.89
C ASP A 131 22.60 10.43 -14.86
N LYS A 132 21.72 10.23 -13.87
CA LYS A 132 21.92 9.20 -12.84
C LYS A 132 21.30 7.85 -13.19
N LYS A 133 20.50 7.77 -14.25
CA LYS A 133 19.66 6.60 -14.58
C LYS A 133 18.78 6.16 -13.40
N VAL A 134 18.16 7.13 -12.71
CA VAL A 134 17.28 6.88 -11.57
C VAL A 134 15.87 7.32 -11.91
N ALA A 135 14.89 6.46 -11.61
CA ALA A 135 13.47 6.75 -11.77
C ALA A 135 12.78 6.77 -10.41
N GLN A 136 12.02 7.83 -10.13
CA GLN A 136 11.35 7.99 -8.84
C GLN A 136 9.87 8.32 -9.01
N CYS A 137 9.04 7.66 -8.20
CA CYS A 137 7.62 7.96 -8.11
C CYS A 137 7.39 9.21 -7.24
N LYS A 138 6.90 10.30 -7.83
CA LYS A 138 6.67 11.59 -7.16
C LYS A 138 5.20 12.00 -7.17
N ILE A 139 4.74 12.60 -6.06
CA ILE A 139 3.47 13.30 -6.03
C ILE A 139 3.55 14.57 -6.87
N ASN A 140 2.42 15.01 -7.43
CA ASN A 140 2.36 16.21 -8.28
C ASN A 140 2.96 17.42 -7.58
N ARG A 141 2.74 17.57 -6.27
CA ARG A 141 3.25 18.73 -5.49
C ARG A 141 4.79 18.81 -5.41
N ASP A 142 5.48 17.69 -5.60
CA ASP A 142 6.95 17.62 -5.52
C ASP A 142 7.62 17.79 -6.90
N VAL A 143 6.84 17.85 -7.97
CA VAL A 143 7.34 18.08 -9.33
C VAL A 143 7.84 19.51 -9.48
N LYS A 144 9.04 19.64 -10.04
CA LYS A 144 9.67 20.93 -10.37
C LYS A 144 9.66 21.17 -11.87
N LYS A 145 9.63 22.45 -12.25
CA LYS A 145 9.83 22.85 -13.66
C LYS A 145 11.16 22.24 -14.16
N GLY A 146 11.10 21.56 -15.29
CA GLY A 146 12.24 20.87 -15.90
C GLY A 146 12.36 19.40 -15.54
N ASP A 147 11.63 18.89 -14.53
CA ASP A 147 11.60 17.45 -14.23
C ASP A 147 11.13 16.67 -15.46
N LEU A 148 11.89 15.67 -15.89
CA LEU A 148 11.52 14.81 -17.00
C LEU A 148 10.53 13.75 -16.52
N ILE A 149 9.28 13.88 -16.93
CA ILE A 149 8.18 13.01 -16.51
C ILE A 149 7.89 12.00 -17.61
N ILE A 150 7.75 10.73 -17.23
CA ILE A 150 7.39 9.66 -18.16
C ILE A 150 5.97 9.86 -18.69
N THR A 151 5.81 9.73 -20.00
CA THR A 151 4.55 9.90 -20.72
C THR A 151 4.19 8.69 -21.56
N GLY A 152 2.90 8.37 -21.62
CA GLY A 152 2.36 7.19 -22.28
C GLY A 152 2.73 5.88 -21.58
N GLU A 153 2.45 4.76 -22.24
CA GLU A 153 2.59 3.41 -21.68
C GLU A 153 3.81 2.63 -22.23
N ARG A 154 4.56 3.24 -23.16
CA ARG A 154 5.67 2.56 -23.85
C ARG A 154 6.91 2.51 -22.97
N GLY A 155 7.60 1.38 -23.01
CA GLY A 155 8.80 1.15 -22.20
C GLY A 155 8.50 0.97 -20.72
N ILE A 156 7.25 0.75 -20.32
CA ILE A 156 6.85 0.55 -18.92
C ILE A 156 6.53 -0.93 -18.71
N LYS A 157 7.00 -1.48 -17.60
CA LYS A 157 6.73 -2.85 -17.18
C LYS A 157 6.25 -2.88 -15.74
N ILE A 158 5.01 -3.25 -15.55
CA ILE A 158 4.46 -3.53 -14.22
C ILE A 158 4.79 -4.98 -13.85
N ILE A 159 5.31 -5.18 -12.65
CA ILE A 159 5.55 -6.51 -12.07
C ILE A 159 4.40 -6.76 -11.09
N PRO A 160 3.33 -7.47 -11.50
CA PRO A 160 2.19 -7.73 -10.63
C PRO A 160 2.61 -8.61 -9.43
N GLN A 161 1.96 -8.42 -8.29
CA GLN A 161 2.17 -9.31 -7.14
C GLN A 161 1.70 -10.73 -7.47
N GLU A 162 2.60 -11.69 -7.28
CA GLU A 162 2.30 -13.11 -7.47
C GLU A 162 1.47 -13.63 -6.31
N ARG A 163 0.51 -14.51 -6.63
CA ARG A 163 -0.34 -15.10 -5.60
C ARG A 163 0.49 -16.05 -4.72
N PRO A 164 0.39 -16.00 -3.38
CA PRO A 164 1.06 -16.95 -2.50
C PRO A 164 0.70 -18.39 -2.87
N ARG A 165 1.71 -19.24 -3.00
CA ARG A 165 1.60 -20.60 -3.55
C ARG A 165 1.37 -21.68 -2.48
N GLU A 166 0.87 -21.27 -1.33
CA GLU A 166 0.45 -22.16 -0.24
C GLU A 166 -1.07 -22.06 -0.09
N GLY A 167 -1.76 -23.13 -0.51
CA GLY A 167 -3.15 -23.44 -0.14
C GLY A 167 -4.19 -22.38 -0.44
N VAL A 168 -4.58 -22.23 -1.71
CA VAL A 168 -5.91 -21.70 -2.04
C VAL A 168 -6.71 -22.84 -2.63
N ASP A 169 -7.51 -23.51 -1.80
CA ASP A 169 -8.43 -24.54 -2.27
C ASP A 169 -9.35 -23.96 -3.35
N ILE A 170 -9.45 -24.69 -4.47
CA ILE A 170 -10.23 -24.34 -5.67
C ILE A 170 -11.75 -24.24 -5.35
N PHE A 171 -12.16 -24.74 -4.18
CA PHE A 171 -13.49 -24.61 -3.61
C PHE A 171 -13.41 -24.01 -2.20
N GLN A 172 -13.87 -22.76 -2.03
CA GLN A 172 -13.90 -22.08 -0.73
C GLN A 172 -15.33 -21.67 -0.37
N PHE A 173 -15.87 -22.28 0.69
CA PHE A 173 -16.96 -21.66 1.46
C PHE A 173 -16.39 -20.46 2.24
N MET A 174 -17.10 -19.33 2.28
CA MET A 174 -16.66 -18.08 2.94
C MET A 174 -15.40 -17.40 2.32
N SER A 175 -15.35 -17.36 0.99
CA SER A 175 -14.31 -16.66 0.22
C SER A 175 -14.31 -15.13 0.39
N SER A 176 -15.35 -14.54 0.98
CA SER A 176 -15.39 -13.12 1.29
C SER A 176 -14.31 -12.74 2.32
N SER A 177 -13.61 -11.64 2.07
CA SER A 177 -12.51 -11.13 2.91
C SER A 177 -12.96 -10.66 4.30
N SER A 178 -14.26 -10.39 4.48
CA SER A 178 -14.87 -9.94 5.73
C SER A 178 -15.95 -10.91 6.19
N SER A 179 -15.63 -11.81 7.11
CA SER A 179 -16.62 -12.62 7.84
C SER A 179 -16.21 -12.77 9.30
N SER A 180 -17.17 -12.55 10.20
CA SER A 180 -17.02 -12.73 11.65
C SER A 180 -16.90 -14.19 12.08
N GLU A 181 -17.26 -15.14 11.22
CA GLU A 181 -17.27 -16.59 11.49
C GLU A 181 -15.93 -17.25 11.17
N ARG A 182 -14.93 -16.48 10.73
CA ARG A 182 -13.60 -17.03 10.46
C ARG A 182 -12.91 -17.45 11.77
N PRO A 183 -12.07 -18.52 11.75
CA PRO A 183 -11.30 -18.96 12.92
C PRO A 183 -10.30 -17.89 13.40
N SER A 184 -10.79 -16.95 14.21
CA SER A 184 -10.05 -15.75 14.66
C SER A 184 -8.74 -16.10 15.37
N GLN A 185 -8.73 -17.18 16.17
CA GLN A 185 -7.52 -17.67 16.85
C GLN A 185 -6.44 -18.15 15.87
N GLN A 186 -6.81 -18.84 14.79
CA GLN A 186 -5.83 -19.30 13.80
C GLN A 186 -5.26 -18.14 13.00
N ILE A 187 -6.10 -17.15 12.66
CA ILE A 187 -5.65 -15.92 12.00
C ILE A 187 -4.72 -15.14 12.92
N ALA A 188 -5.08 -14.98 14.19
CA ALA A 188 -4.24 -14.31 15.19
C ALA A 188 -2.87 -14.99 15.34
N LYS A 189 -2.83 -16.34 15.31
CA LYS A 189 -1.56 -17.10 15.34
C LYS A 189 -0.70 -16.83 14.10
N LYS A 190 -1.29 -16.77 12.91
CA LYS A 190 -0.57 -16.41 11.67
C LYS A 190 -0.02 -14.99 11.74
N VAL A 191 -0.84 -14.02 12.14
CA VAL A 191 -0.42 -12.62 12.32
C VAL A 191 0.71 -12.52 13.35
N ALA A 192 0.63 -13.23 14.47
CA ALA A 192 1.70 -13.25 15.47
C ALA A 192 3.02 -13.81 14.91
N PHE A 193 2.94 -14.85 14.08
CA PHE A 193 4.11 -15.41 13.40
C PHE A 193 4.69 -14.42 12.36
N ASP A 194 3.85 -13.72 11.61
CA ASP A 194 4.28 -12.72 10.64
C ASP A 194 4.95 -11.52 11.32
N LEU A 195 4.41 -11.05 12.45
CA LEU A 195 5.04 -10.01 13.29
C LEU A 195 6.42 -10.46 13.79
N TYR A 196 6.52 -11.71 14.27
CA TYR A 196 7.78 -12.30 14.72
C TYR A 196 8.81 -12.41 13.59
N LYS A 197 8.41 -12.96 12.45
CA LYS A 197 9.26 -13.12 11.27
C LYS A 197 9.74 -11.77 10.74
N THR A 198 8.83 -10.82 10.56
CA THR A 198 9.14 -9.46 10.07
C THR A 198 10.16 -8.78 10.97
N LYS A 199 9.98 -8.86 12.30
CA LYS A 199 10.95 -8.31 13.25
C LYS A 199 12.32 -9.01 13.15
N LYS A 200 12.34 -10.35 13.05
CA LYS A 200 13.57 -11.14 12.93
C LYS A 200 14.35 -10.80 11.66
N GLU A 201 13.65 -10.48 10.57
CA GLU A 201 14.22 -10.09 9.28
C GLU A 201 14.61 -8.60 9.20
N GLY A 202 14.45 -7.84 10.31
CA GLY A 202 14.75 -6.41 10.35
C GLY A 202 13.73 -5.53 9.63
N GLY A 203 12.56 -6.08 9.31
CA GLY A 203 11.43 -5.35 8.74
C GLY A 203 10.82 -4.36 9.74
N LYS A 204 10.01 -3.43 9.22
CA LYS A 204 9.32 -2.42 10.02
C LYS A 204 7.82 -2.69 10.04
N ILE A 205 7.22 -2.60 11.21
CA ILE A 205 5.79 -2.78 11.43
C ILE A 205 5.20 -1.44 11.86
N ILE A 206 4.25 -0.94 11.08
CA ILE A 206 3.52 0.30 11.37
C ILE A 206 2.08 -0.04 11.74
N VAL A 207 1.59 0.50 12.85
CA VAL A 207 0.21 0.32 13.29
C VAL A 207 -0.60 1.55 12.92
N VAL A 208 -1.69 1.34 12.17
CA VAL A 208 -2.68 2.37 11.88
C VAL A 208 -3.92 2.09 12.74
N SER A 209 -4.27 2.99 13.65
CA SER A 209 -5.37 2.74 14.59
C SER A 209 -6.22 3.96 14.90
N GLY A 210 -7.51 3.70 15.10
CA GLY A 210 -8.47 4.62 15.70
C GLY A 210 -8.63 4.41 17.22
N PRO A 211 -9.47 5.22 17.89
CA PRO A 211 -9.63 5.21 19.34
C PRO A 211 -10.30 3.94 19.89
N VAL A 212 -10.91 3.12 19.02
CA VAL A 212 -11.59 1.87 19.39
C VAL A 212 -10.66 0.90 20.14
N ILE A 213 -9.35 0.90 19.86
CA ILE A 213 -8.38 0.07 20.62
C ILE A 213 -8.43 0.40 22.12
N VAL A 214 -8.63 1.67 22.48
CA VAL A 214 -8.75 2.09 23.88
C VAL A 214 -10.12 1.75 24.42
N HIS A 215 -11.18 2.05 23.66
CA HIS A 215 -12.56 1.75 24.08
C HIS A 215 -12.80 0.25 24.31
N SER A 216 -12.11 -0.62 23.58
CA SER A 216 -12.18 -2.08 23.73
C SER A 216 -11.25 -2.64 24.81
N GLY A 217 -10.60 -1.79 25.61
CA GLY A 217 -9.66 -2.20 26.66
C GLY A 217 -8.38 -2.88 26.15
N SER A 218 -8.02 -2.65 24.89
CA SER A 218 -6.87 -3.29 24.24
C SER A 218 -5.63 -2.40 24.19
N SER A 219 -5.67 -1.22 24.83
CA SER A 219 -4.55 -0.27 24.92
C SER A 219 -3.28 -0.92 25.47
N ASP A 220 -3.40 -1.67 26.57
CA ASP A 220 -2.28 -2.37 27.22
C ASP A 220 -1.62 -3.41 26.33
N ILE A 221 -2.38 -4.04 25.42
CA ILE A 221 -1.86 -5.04 24.49
C ILE A 221 -0.96 -4.33 23.46
N LEU A 222 -1.43 -3.23 22.89
CA LEU A 222 -0.65 -2.45 21.93
C LEU A 222 0.59 -1.82 22.60
N ALA A 223 0.43 -1.29 23.82
CA ALA A 223 1.54 -0.78 24.64
C ALA A 223 2.63 -1.86 24.84
N LYS A 224 2.24 -3.11 25.15
CA LYS A 224 3.18 -4.24 25.26
C LYS A 224 3.88 -4.56 23.94
N LEU A 225 3.17 -4.50 22.81
CA LEU A 225 3.80 -4.74 21.48
C LEU A 225 4.85 -3.67 21.16
N ILE A 226 4.61 -2.40 21.50
CA ILE A 226 5.57 -1.30 21.37
C ILE A 226 6.78 -1.55 22.26
N LYS A 227 6.55 -1.84 23.55
CA LYS A 227 7.59 -2.16 24.53
C LYS A 227 8.46 -3.35 24.12
N TYR A 228 7.85 -4.37 23.54
CA TYR A 228 8.57 -5.54 23.02
C TYR A 228 9.23 -5.28 21.66
N GLY A 229 9.15 -4.07 21.11
CA GLY A 229 9.81 -3.69 19.86
C GLY A 229 9.21 -4.36 18.62
N TYR A 230 7.93 -4.74 18.66
CA TYR A 230 7.19 -5.22 17.49
C TYR A 230 6.54 -4.10 16.69
N VAL A 231 6.44 -2.89 17.24
CA VAL A 231 5.86 -1.73 16.56
C VAL A 231 6.94 -0.68 16.37
N ASN A 232 7.17 -0.28 15.11
CA ASN A 232 8.19 0.68 14.71
C ASN A 232 7.61 2.06 14.38
N GLY A 233 6.29 2.21 14.34
CA GLY A 233 5.64 3.50 14.23
C GLY A 233 4.12 3.39 14.34
N ILE A 234 3.48 4.52 14.70
CA ILE A 234 2.03 4.62 14.81
C ILE A 234 1.50 5.75 13.93
N LEU A 235 0.46 5.46 13.15
CA LEU A 235 -0.33 6.46 12.46
C LEU A 235 -1.73 6.48 13.06
N ALA A 236 -2.14 7.61 13.62
CA ALA A 236 -3.41 7.73 14.31
C ALA A 236 -3.99 9.15 14.17
N GLY A 237 -5.15 9.37 14.78
CA GLY A 237 -5.72 10.70 14.96
C GLY A 237 -5.66 11.16 16.42
N ASN A 238 -6.04 12.42 16.66
CA ASN A 238 -6.11 13.02 17.99
C ASN A 238 -6.86 12.15 19.02
N ALA A 239 -7.98 11.56 18.61
CA ALA A 239 -8.83 10.76 19.50
C ALA A 239 -8.10 9.57 20.15
N LEU A 240 -7.22 8.86 19.41
CA LEU A 240 -6.46 7.75 19.99
C LEU A 240 -5.57 8.24 21.14
N ALA A 241 -4.80 9.31 20.90
CA ALA A 241 -3.87 9.85 21.89
C ALA A 241 -4.60 10.38 23.12
N VAL A 242 -5.70 11.12 22.92
CA VAL A 242 -6.49 11.67 24.02
C VAL A 242 -7.08 10.55 24.88
N HIS A 243 -7.70 9.54 24.27
CA HIS A 243 -8.32 8.45 25.02
C HIS A 243 -7.30 7.53 25.68
N ASP A 244 -6.15 7.29 25.06
CA ASP A 244 -5.07 6.53 25.70
C ASP A 244 -4.56 7.21 26.96
N ILE A 245 -4.34 8.53 26.92
CA ILE A 245 -3.93 9.33 28.08
C ILE A 245 -5.06 9.41 29.12
N GLU A 246 -6.31 9.54 28.68
CA GLU A 246 -7.49 9.48 29.56
C GLU A 246 -7.53 8.17 30.34
N ASN A 247 -7.34 7.04 29.64
CA ASN A 247 -7.30 5.73 30.26
C ASN A 247 -6.12 5.58 31.22
N ALA A 248 -4.93 6.04 30.83
CA ALA A 248 -3.74 5.96 31.66
C ALA A 248 -3.80 6.82 32.94
N LEU A 249 -4.52 7.94 32.93
CA LEU A 249 -4.61 8.86 34.06
C LEU A 249 -5.85 8.64 34.93
N LEU A 250 -6.98 8.26 34.32
CA LEU A 250 -8.29 8.22 34.97
C LEU A 250 -8.94 6.83 34.93
N GLY A 251 -8.37 5.87 34.21
CA GLY A 251 -8.97 4.55 34.00
C GLY A 251 -10.23 4.60 33.14
N THR A 252 -10.46 5.70 32.41
CA THR A 252 -11.68 5.90 31.60
C THR A 252 -11.38 6.14 30.14
N SER A 253 -12.36 5.86 29.29
CA SER A 253 -12.41 6.31 27.91
C SER A 253 -13.81 6.81 27.59
N LEU A 254 -13.93 8.03 27.07
CA LEU A 254 -15.24 8.70 26.89
C LEU A 254 -16.06 8.77 28.18
N GLY A 255 -15.38 8.81 29.33
CA GLY A 255 -16.06 8.81 30.63
C GLY A 255 -16.66 7.48 31.06
N MET A 256 -16.29 6.37 30.41
CA MET A 256 -16.62 5.01 30.83
C MET A 256 -15.37 4.33 31.39
N HIS A 257 -15.47 3.67 32.54
CA HIS A 257 -14.39 2.87 33.10
C HIS A 257 -14.11 1.66 32.21
N ILE A 258 -12.85 1.47 31.82
CA ILE A 258 -12.47 0.41 30.87
C ILE A 258 -12.58 -0.98 31.50
N GLU A 259 -12.36 -1.10 32.82
CA GLU A 259 -12.33 -2.39 33.50
C GLU A 259 -13.73 -3.04 33.65
N ASP A 260 -14.75 -2.24 33.93
CA ASP A 260 -16.09 -2.73 34.28
C ASP A 260 -17.22 -2.17 33.40
N GLY A 261 -16.91 -1.24 32.49
CA GLY A 261 -17.89 -0.62 31.59
C GLY A 261 -18.85 0.36 32.27
N THR A 262 -18.61 0.73 33.53
CA THR A 262 -19.47 1.67 34.26
C THR A 262 -19.20 3.12 33.87
N LEU A 263 -20.20 3.99 34.03
CA LEU A 263 -20.05 5.42 33.75
C LEU A 263 -19.33 6.12 34.91
N ALA A 264 -18.24 6.82 34.60
CA ALA A 264 -17.56 7.68 35.54
C ALA A 264 -18.42 8.91 35.86
N VAL A 265 -18.42 9.33 37.13
CA VAL A 265 -19.13 10.54 37.56
C VAL A 265 -18.56 11.74 36.81
N ARG A 266 -19.42 12.42 36.03
CA ARG A 266 -19.02 13.53 35.13
C ARG A 266 -18.02 13.13 34.04
N GLY A 267 -17.97 11.86 33.65
CA GLY A 267 -17.02 11.31 32.68
C GLY A 267 -16.95 12.02 31.32
N HIS A 268 -18.05 12.63 30.85
CA HIS A 268 -18.07 13.48 29.65
C HIS A 268 -17.01 14.60 29.64
N ARG A 269 -16.50 15.04 30.81
CA ARG A 269 -15.47 16.08 30.92
C ARG A 269 -14.04 15.54 30.90
N ASN A 270 -13.85 14.23 31.05
CA ASN A 270 -12.54 13.62 31.21
C ASN A 270 -11.67 13.92 29.98
N HIS A 271 -12.17 13.65 28.77
CA HIS A 271 -11.42 13.91 27.54
C HIS A 271 -10.95 15.38 27.42
N MET A 272 -11.83 16.36 27.69
CA MET A 272 -11.44 17.79 27.65
C MET A 272 -10.42 18.15 28.73
N THR A 273 -10.53 17.54 29.91
CA THR A 273 -9.58 17.73 31.00
C THR A 273 -8.20 17.24 30.58
N ILE A 274 -8.12 16.07 29.95
CA ILE A 274 -6.88 15.49 29.44
C ILE A 274 -6.25 16.36 28.35
N VAL A 275 -7.06 16.84 27.41
CA VAL A 275 -6.58 17.79 26.39
C VAL A 275 -5.93 19.01 27.06
N ASN A 276 -6.60 19.61 28.04
CA ASN A 276 -6.07 20.74 28.79
C ASN A 276 -4.78 20.40 29.56
N GLU A 277 -4.66 19.21 30.14
CA GLU A 277 -3.42 18.76 30.81
C GLU A 277 -2.26 18.59 29.82
N VAL A 278 -2.51 18.08 28.60
CA VAL A 278 -1.50 18.03 27.54
C VAL A 278 -1.04 19.44 27.16
N PHE A 279 -1.98 20.39 27.01
CA PHE A 279 -1.66 21.80 26.73
C PHE A 279 -0.82 22.44 27.84
N LYS A 280 -1.16 22.21 29.12
CA LYS A 280 -0.35 22.68 30.27
C LYS A 280 1.06 22.10 30.28
N ALA A 281 1.21 20.83 29.90
CA ALA A 281 2.51 20.20 29.81
C ALA A 281 3.33 20.69 28.61
N GLY A 282 2.66 21.15 27.55
CA GLY A 282 3.22 21.63 26.29
C GLY A 282 3.41 20.54 25.23
N SER A 283 3.54 19.27 25.65
CA SER A 283 3.57 18.11 24.76
C SER A 283 3.36 16.82 25.55
N ILE A 284 2.99 15.74 24.85
CA ILE A 284 2.92 14.39 25.43
C ILE A 284 4.31 13.95 25.95
N LYS A 285 5.38 14.27 25.23
CA LYS A 285 6.76 13.98 25.66
C LYS A 285 7.06 14.61 27.02
N SER A 286 6.71 15.89 27.20
CA SER A 286 6.86 16.62 28.45
C SER A 286 6.03 15.99 29.59
N MET A 287 4.83 15.47 29.31
CA MET A 287 4.05 14.73 30.33
C MET A 287 4.76 13.47 30.83
N VAL A 288 5.42 12.74 29.92
CA VAL A 288 6.20 11.54 30.27
C VAL A 288 7.45 11.93 31.08
N GLU A 289 8.21 12.93 30.62
CA GLU A 289 9.41 13.42 31.31
C GLU A 289 9.09 13.95 32.73
N LYS A 290 7.96 14.64 32.89
CA LYS A 290 7.45 15.13 34.19
C LYS A 290 6.81 14.03 35.05
N LYS A 291 6.79 12.77 34.58
CA LYS A 291 6.17 11.62 35.26
C LYS A 291 4.66 11.79 35.53
N ILE A 292 3.99 12.63 34.75
CA ILE A 292 2.53 12.79 34.79
C ILE A 292 1.90 11.56 34.11
N LEU A 293 2.34 11.26 32.89
CA LEU A 293 1.94 10.07 32.15
C LEU A 293 2.92 8.92 32.46
N LYS A 294 2.42 7.80 32.97
CA LYS A 294 3.23 6.67 33.47
C LYS A 294 2.96 5.33 32.76
N GLY A 295 2.05 5.31 31.80
CA GLY A 295 1.65 4.11 31.08
C GLY A 295 0.79 4.46 29.86
N GLY A 296 0.41 3.45 29.09
CA GLY A 296 -0.37 3.59 27.85
C GLY A 296 0.48 3.57 26.59
N ILE A 297 -0.19 3.59 25.45
CA ILE A 297 0.39 3.55 24.10
C ILE A 297 1.35 4.73 23.90
N MET A 298 0.90 5.94 24.20
CA MET A 298 1.67 7.16 23.98
C MET A 298 2.90 7.24 24.88
N TYR A 299 2.80 6.72 26.11
CA TYR A 299 3.93 6.59 27.01
C TYR A 299 5.00 5.65 26.43
N GLU A 300 4.60 4.45 26.01
CA GLU A 300 5.54 3.46 25.48
C GLU A 300 6.20 3.93 24.18
N CYS A 301 5.48 4.70 23.34
CA CYS A 301 6.07 5.35 22.18
C CYS A 301 7.20 6.32 22.54
N ILE A 302 7.00 7.17 23.54
CA ILE A 302 8.03 8.13 23.98
C ILE A 302 9.22 7.41 24.60
N VAL A 303 8.98 6.44 25.49
CA VAL A 303 10.04 5.71 26.19
C VAL A 303 10.91 4.89 25.24
N HIS A 304 10.30 4.26 24.23
CA HIS A 304 11.00 3.39 23.27
C HIS A 304 11.40 4.11 21.97
N ASN A 305 11.27 5.45 21.92
CA ASN A 305 11.56 6.27 20.73
C ASN A 305 10.85 5.77 19.46
N VAL A 306 9.61 5.31 19.60
CA VAL A 306 8.78 4.91 18.46
C VAL A 306 8.07 6.13 17.89
N PRO A 307 8.35 6.52 16.62
CA PRO A 307 7.74 7.69 16.01
C PRO A 307 6.24 7.48 15.83
N PHE A 308 5.47 8.56 15.98
CA PHE A 308 4.05 8.56 15.70
C PHE A 308 3.63 9.84 14.98
N ALA A 309 2.58 9.74 14.15
CA ALA A 309 1.93 10.87 13.51
C ALA A 309 0.46 10.90 13.92
N LEU A 310 0.04 12.04 14.49
CA LEU A 310 -1.35 12.31 14.84
C LEU A 310 -1.94 13.24 13.77
N CYS A 311 -2.68 12.65 12.83
CA CYS A 311 -3.32 13.40 11.75
C CYS A 311 -4.56 14.12 12.29
N GLY A 312 -4.59 15.44 12.11
CA GLY A 312 -5.77 16.26 12.40
C GLY A 312 -6.96 15.85 11.54
N SER A 313 -8.14 15.92 12.15
CA SER A 313 -9.44 15.71 11.50
C SER A 313 -10.32 16.93 11.79
N ILE A 314 -11.39 17.10 11.03
CA ILE A 314 -12.42 18.13 11.30
C ILE A 314 -13.16 17.92 12.64
N ARG A 315 -13.03 16.73 13.22
CA ARG A 315 -13.56 16.29 14.51
C ARG A 315 -12.39 16.05 15.46
#